data_AF-A0A7D9EQ57-F1
#
_entry.id   AF-A0A7D9EQ57-F1
#
_cell.length_a   1.000
_cell.length_b   1.000
_cell.length_c   1.000
_cell.angle_alpha   90.00
_cell.angle_beta   90.00
_cell.angle_gamma   90.00
#
_symmetry.space_group_name_H-M   'P 1'
#
loop_
_entity.id
_entity.type
_entity.pdbx_description
1 polymer ?
#
loop_
_entity_poly.entity_id
_entity_poly.type
_entity_poly.pdbx_seq_one_letter_code
_entity_poly.pdbx_strand_id
1 'polypeptide(L)'
;MLKPTPGSASLIKTTKELNLNQLIKSPTKITESSQTLVDVIFVSSPRLVVNSGVIETCISDHFPVYVSLKLKTDKSPPNYITTRSYNKYDPDLFAIDLASNRDRLVSIFRMDNVDEKLTIFNEIFLNTLDKHAPVKTIK
;
A
#
# COMPACT_ATOMS: atom_id res chain seq x y z
N MET A 1 17.14 30.98 -5.96
CA MET A 1 16.70 30.53 -7.32
C MET A 1 17.94 30.06 -8.08
N LEU A 2 17.81 29.07 -8.98
CA LEU A 2 18.95 28.53 -9.72
C LEU A 2 19.62 29.65 -10.54
N LYS A 3 20.93 29.85 -10.33
CA LYS A 3 21.69 30.89 -11.03
C LYS A 3 22.27 30.33 -12.33
N PRO A 4 22.27 31.09 -13.44
CA PRO A 4 22.92 30.66 -14.66
C PRO A 4 24.42 30.47 -14.46
N THR A 5 24.87 29.25 -14.66
CA THR A 5 26.27 28.81 -14.69
C THR A 5 26.45 27.92 -15.92
N PRO A 6 27.68 27.67 -16.41
CA PRO A 6 27.90 26.77 -17.53
C PRO A 6 27.22 25.40 -17.36
N GLY A 7 27.23 24.86 -16.12
CA GLY A 7 26.58 23.58 -15.78
C GLY A 7 25.05 23.64 -15.66
N SER A 8 24.46 24.81 -15.41
CA SER A 8 22.99 24.96 -15.24
C SER A 8 22.27 25.60 -16.43
N ALA A 9 23.02 26.18 -17.39
CA ALA A 9 22.46 26.91 -18.52
C ALA A 9 21.47 26.07 -19.35
N SER A 10 21.82 24.82 -19.64
CA SER A 10 20.97 23.89 -20.39
C SER A 10 19.66 23.57 -19.65
N LEU A 11 19.75 23.33 -18.34
CA LEU A 11 18.58 23.09 -17.49
C LEU A 11 17.67 24.33 -17.44
N ILE A 12 18.24 25.52 -17.20
CA ILE A 12 17.48 26.77 -17.16
C ILE A 12 16.77 27.02 -18.50
N LYS A 13 17.46 26.80 -19.62
CA LYS A 13 16.87 26.92 -20.96
C LYS A 13 15.66 25.99 -21.10
N THR A 14 15.83 24.71 -20.80
CA THR A 14 14.75 23.69 -20.87
C THR A 14 13.56 24.08 -19.98
N THR A 15 13.82 24.55 -18.76
CA THR A 15 12.74 24.95 -17.83
C THR A 15 11.92 26.13 -18.36
N LYS A 16 12.57 27.08 -19.05
CA LYS A 16 11.89 28.22 -19.67
C LYS A 16 11.07 27.78 -20.88
N GLU A 17 11.63 26.94 -21.75
CA GLU A 17 10.93 26.42 -22.93
C GLU A 17 9.67 25.63 -22.56
N LEU A 18 9.72 24.90 -21.43
CA LEU A 18 8.60 24.12 -20.91
C LEU A 18 7.69 24.89 -19.93
N ASN A 19 7.91 26.20 -19.72
CA ASN A 19 7.17 27.04 -18.77
C ASN A 19 7.10 26.45 -17.34
N LEU A 20 8.20 25.84 -16.88
CA LEU A 20 8.28 25.24 -15.56
C LEU A 20 8.66 26.28 -14.49
N ASN A 21 8.06 26.15 -13.32
CA ASN A 21 8.26 27.04 -12.18
C ASN A 21 9.13 26.35 -11.12
N GLN A 22 10.22 26.98 -10.74
CA GLN A 22 11.09 26.50 -9.67
C GLN A 22 10.51 26.79 -8.29
N LEU A 23 10.29 25.73 -7.50
CA LEU A 23 9.77 25.82 -6.13
C LEU A 23 10.88 26.06 -5.10
N ILE A 24 11.94 25.23 -5.14
CA ILE A 24 13.03 25.29 -4.17
C ILE A 24 14.00 26.41 -4.55
N LYS A 25 14.15 27.41 -3.68
CA LYS A 25 14.97 28.59 -3.94
C LYS A 25 16.10 28.81 -2.93
N SER A 26 16.08 28.09 -1.81
CA SER A 26 17.08 28.09 -0.73
C SER A 26 18.14 27.00 -0.95
N PRO A 27 19.34 27.13 -0.36
CA PRO A 27 20.37 26.09 -0.44
C PRO A 27 19.87 24.73 0.06
N THR A 28 20.36 23.66 -0.57
CA THR A 28 20.01 22.27 -0.27
C THR A 28 21.23 21.42 0.04
N LYS A 29 22.44 21.91 -0.27
CA LYS A 29 23.69 21.34 0.23
C LYS A 29 24.42 22.38 1.06
N ILE A 30 24.63 22.09 2.34
CA ILE A 30 25.33 22.93 3.31
C ILE A 30 26.57 22.19 3.80
N THR A 31 27.74 22.77 3.58
CA THR A 31 29.01 22.34 4.18
C THR A 31 29.51 23.44 5.13
N GLU A 32 30.60 23.18 5.86
CA GLU A 32 31.20 24.19 6.77
C GLU A 32 31.56 25.50 6.06
N SER A 33 31.91 25.42 4.77
CA SER A 33 32.42 26.55 3.99
C SER A 33 31.50 27.00 2.86
N SER A 34 30.41 26.28 2.57
CA SER A 34 29.58 26.57 1.40
C SER A 34 28.10 26.28 1.61
N GLN A 35 27.25 27.05 0.92
CA GLN A 35 25.82 26.81 0.81
C GLN A 35 25.44 26.83 -0.66
N THR A 36 24.98 25.70 -1.18
CA THR A 36 24.68 25.54 -2.60
C THR A 36 23.28 24.99 -2.82
N LEU A 37 22.62 25.47 -3.88
CA LEU A 37 21.32 24.97 -4.33
C LEU A 37 21.57 24.01 -5.48
N VAL A 38 21.48 22.71 -5.20
CA VAL A 38 21.75 21.64 -6.17
C VAL A 38 20.50 20.81 -6.42
N ASP A 39 19.73 20.54 -5.36
CA ASP A 39 18.44 19.87 -5.43
C ASP A 39 17.30 20.88 -5.67
N VAL A 40 16.56 20.74 -6.77
CA VAL A 40 15.47 21.64 -7.17
C VAL A 40 14.22 20.87 -7.58
N ILE A 41 13.06 21.46 -7.32
CA ILE A 41 11.76 20.96 -7.79
C ILE A 41 11.18 21.96 -8.79
N PHE A 42 10.80 21.48 -9.96
CA PHE A 42 10.12 22.25 -11.00
C PHE A 42 8.70 21.73 -11.20
N VAL A 43 7.74 22.64 -11.39
CA VAL A 43 6.34 22.30 -11.65
C VAL A 43 5.77 23.06 -12.83
N SER A 44 4.97 22.40 -13.65
CA SER A 44 4.22 23.05 -14.75
C SER A 44 3.00 23.83 -14.23
N SER A 45 2.38 23.37 -13.13
CA SER A 45 1.20 23.99 -12.55
C SER A 45 1.39 24.31 -11.06
N PRO A 46 1.84 25.53 -10.73
CA PRO A 46 1.95 26.00 -9.35
C PRO A 46 0.64 25.95 -8.57
N ARG A 47 -0.50 25.93 -9.28
CA ARG A 47 -1.85 25.86 -8.66
C ARG A 47 -2.11 24.56 -7.91
N LEU A 48 -1.39 23.49 -8.25
CA LEU A 48 -1.49 22.21 -7.56
C LEU A 48 -0.59 22.17 -6.32
N VAL A 49 0.32 23.13 -6.13
CA VAL A 49 1.25 23.15 -5.01
C VAL A 49 0.58 23.75 -3.78
N VAL A 50 0.53 22.99 -2.69
CA VAL A 50 0.09 23.46 -1.37
C VAL A 50 1.23 24.16 -0.65
N ASN A 51 2.38 23.49 -0.58
CA ASN A 51 3.62 24.04 -0.05
C ASN A 51 4.83 23.29 -0.62
N SER A 52 6.00 23.83 -0.38
CA SER A 52 7.28 23.22 -0.75
C SER A 52 8.39 23.82 0.11
N GLY A 53 9.47 23.08 0.31
CA GLY A 53 10.59 23.61 1.06
C GLY A 53 11.75 22.64 1.18
N VAL A 54 12.68 23.04 2.03
CA VAL A 54 13.86 22.27 2.40
C VAL A 54 13.67 21.85 3.86
N ILE A 55 13.96 20.58 4.16
CA ILE A 55 13.94 20.04 5.52
C ILE A 55 15.37 20.07 6.03
N GLU A 56 15.66 21.01 6.93
CA GLU A 56 16.98 21.08 7.57
C GLU A 56 17.15 19.90 8.54
N THR A 57 18.23 19.14 8.37
CA THR A 57 18.52 17.95 9.18
C THR A 57 20.00 17.91 9.53
N CYS A 58 20.36 17.26 10.64
CA CYS A 58 21.75 17.19 11.11
C CYS A 58 22.49 15.92 10.63
N ILE A 59 21.92 15.16 9.69
CA ILE A 59 22.39 13.81 9.34
C ILE A 59 23.26 13.78 8.07
N SER A 60 23.25 14.84 7.27
CA SER A 60 23.96 14.93 5.99
C SER A 60 24.25 16.37 5.63
N ASP A 61 25.22 16.58 4.74
CA ASP A 61 25.47 17.88 4.11
C ASP A 61 24.42 18.19 3.02
N HIS A 62 23.55 17.24 2.67
CA HIS A 62 22.36 17.46 1.84
C HIS A 62 21.07 17.47 2.67
N PHE A 63 20.25 18.50 2.45
CA PHE A 63 18.92 18.65 3.02
C PHE A 63 17.85 18.13 2.05
N PRO A 64 16.94 17.25 2.51
CA PRO A 64 15.80 16.81 1.71
C PRO A 64 14.93 17.98 1.24
N VAL A 65 14.47 17.91 -0.02
CA VAL A 65 13.47 18.83 -0.57
C VAL A 65 12.10 18.17 -0.64
N TYR A 66 11.05 18.94 -0.43
CA TYR A 66 9.68 18.44 -0.50
C TYR A 66 8.75 19.39 -1.27
N VAL A 67 7.68 18.80 -1.78
CA VAL A 67 6.51 19.50 -2.32
C VAL A 67 5.26 18.73 -1.90
N SER A 68 4.25 19.45 -1.42
CA SER A 68 2.92 18.88 -1.18
C SER A 68 1.98 19.32 -2.28
N LEU A 69 1.29 18.36 -2.89
CA LEU A 69 0.37 18.60 -4.01
C LEU A 69 -1.09 18.41 -3.59
N LYS A 70 -1.96 19.33 -4.00
CA LYS A 70 -3.42 19.21 -3.90
C LYS A 70 -3.95 18.49 -5.12
N LEU A 71 -3.93 17.16 -5.07
CA LEU A 71 -4.50 16.31 -6.10
C LEU A 71 -5.95 16.00 -5.77
N LYS A 72 -6.84 16.09 -6.76
CA LYS A 72 -8.16 15.46 -6.65
C LYS A 72 -7.94 13.97 -6.87
N THR A 73 -8.03 13.18 -5.81
CA THR A 73 -8.07 11.72 -5.94
C THR A 73 -9.53 11.32 -6.09
N ASP A 74 -9.81 10.45 -7.06
CA ASP A 74 -11.08 9.75 -7.06
C ASP A 74 -11.24 8.99 -5.75
N LYS A 75 -12.48 8.90 -5.24
CA LYS A 75 -12.74 8.07 -4.06
C LYS A 75 -12.30 6.66 -4.39
N SER A 76 -11.40 6.09 -3.60
CA SER A 76 -11.06 4.68 -3.73
C SER A 76 -12.35 3.86 -3.71
N PRO A 77 -12.48 2.85 -4.58
CA PRO A 77 -13.63 1.95 -4.52
C PRO A 77 -13.72 1.35 -3.12
N PRO A 78 -14.93 1.02 -2.65
CA PRO A 78 -15.08 0.37 -1.35
C PRO A 78 -14.23 -0.90 -1.30
N ASN A 79 -13.40 -0.99 -0.26
CA ASN A 79 -12.60 -2.18 -0.01
C ASN A 79 -13.52 -3.22 0.64
N TYR A 80 -13.64 -4.38 0.02
CA TYR A 80 -14.38 -5.49 0.61
C TYR A 80 -13.39 -6.48 1.20
N ILE A 81 -13.65 -6.92 2.43
CA ILE A 81 -12.88 -7.95 3.12
C ILE A 81 -13.76 -9.19 3.23
N THR A 82 -13.30 -10.30 2.68
CA THR A 82 -13.93 -11.61 2.84
C THR A 82 -13.24 -12.34 3.98
N THR A 83 -13.98 -12.64 5.05
CA THR A 83 -13.46 -13.32 6.24
C THR A 83 -14.46 -14.30 6.80
N ARG A 84 -13.98 -15.21 7.65
CA ARG A 84 -14.83 -16.18 8.34
C ARG A 84 -15.34 -15.58 9.66
N SER A 85 -16.65 -15.55 9.83
CA SER A 85 -17.28 -14.90 10.99
C SER A 85 -17.43 -15.88 12.15
N TYR A 86 -16.58 -15.75 13.17
CA TYR A 86 -16.64 -16.56 14.39
C TYR A 86 -17.56 -15.99 15.49
N ASN A 87 -18.33 -14.93 15.22
CA ASN A 87 -19.17 -14.25 16.23
C ASN A 87 -20.18 -15.15 16.96
N LYS A 88 -20.59 -16.27 16.35
CA LYS A 88 -21.49 -17.27 16.93
C LYS A 88 -20.88 -18.67 16.93
N TYR A 89 -19.56 -18.76 16.79
CA TYR A 89 -18.88 -20.04 16.79
C TYR A 89 -18.91 -20.62 18.20
N ASP A 90 -19.38 -21.85 18.28
CA ASP A 90 -19.37 -22.66 19.49
C ASP A 90 -18.55 -23.93 19.19
N PRO A 91 -17.40 -24.13 19.86
CA PRO A 91 -16.52 -25.26 19.58
C PRO A 91 -17.17 -26.61 19.91
N ASP A 92 -18.04 -26.67 20.92
CA ASP A 92 -18.71 -27.90 21.33
C ASP A 92 -19.78 -28.28 20.31
N LEU A 93 -20.60 -27.32 19.87
CA LEU A 93 -21.58 -27.56 18.81
C LEU A 93 -20.92 -27.91 17.48
N PHE A 94 -19.79 -27.27 17.16
CA PHE A 94 -19.00 -27.64 15.99
C PHE A 94 -18.48 -29.08 16.07
N ALA A 95 -17.92 -29.48 17.22
CA ALA A 95 -17.44 -30.85 17.42
C ALA A 95 -18.58 -31.89 17.34
N ILE A 96 -19.75 -31.57 17.89
CA ILE A 96 -20.94 -32.43 17.83
C ILE A 96 -21.41 -32.62 16.38
N ASP A 97 -21.56 -31.54 15.62
CA ASP A 97 -21.98 -31.60 14.20
C ASP A 97 -20.92 -32.25 13.30
N LEU A 98 -19.63 -32.09 13.62
CA LEU A 98 -18.57 -32.79 12.90
C LEU A 98 -18.63 -34.31 13.21
N ALA A 99 -18.84 -34.66 14.48
CA ALA A 99 -18.95 -36.04 14.92
C ALA A 99 -20.21 -36.74 14.37
N SER A 100 -21.28 -36.02 14.05
CA SER A 100 -22.46 -36.61 13.39
C SER A 100 -22.14 -37.14 11.97
N ASN A 101 -21.03 -36.69 11.38
CA ASN A 101 -20.53 -37.16 10.08
C ASN A 101 -19.40 -38.20 10.23
N ARG A 102 -19.19 -38.75 11.44
CA ARG A 102 -18.10 -39.69 11.76
C ARG A 102 -17.97 -40.82 10.74
N ASP A 103 -19.06 -41.51 10.40
CA ASP A 103 -18.98 -42.72 9.58
C ASP A 103 -18.42 -42.41 8.19
N ARG A 104 -18.82 -41.27 7.61
CA ARG A 104 -18.32 -40.78 6.33
C ARG A 104 -16.90 -40.20 6.42
N LEU A 105 -16.51 -39.63 7.56
CA LEU A 105 -15.11 -39.24 7.80
C LEU A 105 -14.20 -40.46 7.96
N VAL A 106 -14.64 -41.51 8.65
CA VAL A 106 -13.84 -42.72 8.87
C VAL A 106 -13.73 -43.54 7.58
N SER A 107 -14.70 -43.46 6.67
CA SER A 107 -14.63 -44.18 5.39
C SER A 107 -13.43 -43.77 4.53
N ILE A 108 -12.89 -42.57 4.70
CA ILE A 108 -11.71 -42.10 3.93
C ILE A 108 -10.48 -43.01 4.14
N PHE A 109 -10.35 -43.64 5.30
CA PHE A 109 -9.22 -44.55 5.60
C PHE A 109 -9.30 -45.85 4.81
N ARG A 110 -10.47 -46.20 4.28
CA ARG A 110 -10.72 -47.43 3.50
C ARG A 110 -10.69 -47.22 1.99
N MET A 111 -10.52 -45.98 1.54
CA MET A 111 -10.49 -45.63 0.12
C MET A 111 -9.07 -45.74 -0.43
N ASP A 112 -8.93 -45.97 -1.73
CA ASP A 112 -7.62 -46.03 -2.40
C ASP A 112 -7.24 -44.69 -3.04
N ASN A 113 -8.22 -43.97 -3.59
CA ASN A 113 -8.01 -42.70 -4.28
C ASN A 113 -7.80 -41.55 -3.28
N VAL A 114 -6.65 -40.88 -3.34
CA VAL A 114 -6.28 -39.77 -2.46
C VAL A 114 -7.13 -38.52 -2.73
N ASP A 115 -7.47 -38.22 -3.98
CA ASP A 115 -8.27 -37.05 -4.34
C ASP A 115 -9.70 -37.17 -3.80
N GLU A 116 -10.27 -38.38 -3.85
CA GLU A 116 -11.60 -38.65 -3.29
C GLU A 116 -11.60 -38.53 -1.75
N LYS A 117 -10.54 -38.98 -1.07
CA LYS A 117 -10.39 -38.78 0.39
C LYS A 117 -10.40 -37.29 0.74
N LEU A 118 -9.60 -36.50 0.02
CA LEU A 118 -9.50 -35.07 0.24
C LEU A 118 -10.84 -34.37 -0.03
N THR A 119 -11.54 -34.79 -1.08
CA THR A 119 -12.87 -34.27 -1.43
C THR A 119 -13.86 -34.51 -0.29
N ILE A 120 -13.97 -35.74 0.21
CA ILE A 120 -14.88 -36.07 1.32
C ILE A 120 -14.53 -35.29 2.60
N PHE A 121 -13.24 -35.20 2.94
CA PHE A 121 -12.80 -34.44 4.09
C PHE A 121 -13.18 -32.96 3.96
N ASN A 122 -12.85 -32.33 2.84
CA ASN A 122 -13.14 -30.92 2.60
C ASN A 122 -14.65 -30.65 2.61
N GLU A 123 -15.45 -31.50 1.97
CA GLU A 123 -16.92 -31.35 2.00
C GLU A 123 -17.46 -31.39 3.42
N ILE A 124 -17.10 -32.39 4.22
CA ILE A 124 -17.63 -32.53 5.58
C ILE A 124 -17.13 -31.38 6.46
N PHE A 125 -15.83 -31.11 6.44
CA PHE A 125 -15.22 -30.09 7.28
C PHE A 125 -15.72 -28.69 6.92
N LEU A 126 -15.69 -28.31 5.64
CA LEU A 126 -16.08 -26.97 5.20
C LEU A 126 -17.59 -26.74 5.37
N ASN A 127 -18.45 -27.71 5.06
CA ASN A 127 -19.89 -27.55 5.28
C ASN A 127 -20.23 -27.37 6.76
N THR A 128 -19.57 -28.13 7.64
CA THR A 128 -19.73 -27.99 9.09
C THR A 128 -19.19 -26.63 9.53
N LEU A 129 -18.02 -26.24 9.04
CA LEU A 129 -17.41 -24.96 9.38
C LEU A 129 -18.22 -23.77 8.87
N ASP A 130 -18.84 -23.84 7.69
CA ASP A 130 -19.70 -22.79 7.13
C ASP A 130 -21.00 -22.64 7.91
N LYS A 131 -21.52 -23.73 8.49
CA LYS A 131 -22.69 -23.69 9.40
C LYS A 131 -22.38 -22.89 10.68
N HIS A 132 -21.20 -23.09 11.27
CA HIS A 132 -20.82 -22.52 12.58
C HIS A 132 -20.04 -21.19 12.49
N ALA A 133 -19.27 -21.02 11.42
CA ALA A 133 -18.45 -19.87 11.15
C ALA A 133 -18.53 -19.54 9.64
N PRO A 134 -19.64 -18.93 9.19
CA PRO A 134 -19.87 -18.65 7.77
C PRO A 134 -18.88 -17.61 7.23
N VAL A 135 -18.55 -17.74 5.95
CA VAL A 135 -17.81 -16.71 5.22
C VAL A 135 -18.72 -15.50 5.00
N LYS A 136 -18.21 -14.31 5.32
CA LYS A 136 -18.89 -13.03 5.12
C LYS A 136 -17.98 -12.07 4.40
N THR A 137 -18.57 -11.30 3.51
CA THR A 137 -17.93 -10.14 2.89
C THR A 137 -18.43 -8.88 3.58
N ILE A 138 -17.50 -8.13 4.16
CA ILE A 138 -17.75 -6.87 4.86
C ILE A 138 -17.13 -5.73 4.06
N LYS A 139 -17.82 -4.59 4.07
CA LYS A 139 -17.37 -3.33 3.48
C LYS A 139 -16.55 -2.53 4.47
#